data_AF-A0A2E0U1G2-F1
#
_entry.id   AF-A0A2E0U1G2-F1
#
_cell.length_a   1.000
_cell.length_b   1.000
_cell.length_c   1.000
_cell.angle_alpha   90.00
_cell.angle_beta   90.00
_cell.angle_gamma   90.00
#
_symmetry.space_group_name_H-M   'P 1'
#
loop_
_entity.id
_entity.type
_entity.pdbx_description
1 polymer ?
#
loop_
_entity_poly.entity_id
_entity_poly.type
_entity_poly.pdbx_seq_one_letter_code
_entity_poly.pdbx_strand_id
1 'polypeptide(L)' 'MSTFFENINKNSVQLDVLHGWDVNAKAWYIDIKMTGFSGSNIRELFTSEKNYKNTLKNFLV' A
#
# COMPACT_ATOMS: atom_id res chain seq x y z
N MET A 1 -13.43 -6.53 3.98
CA MET A 1 -12.83 -7.79 3.50
C MET A 1 -12.49 -7.61 2.03
N SER A 2 -11.48 -6.76 1.78
CA SER A 2 -11.07 -6.41 0.42
C SER A 2 -9.62 -5.99 0.48
N THR A 3 -8.76 -6.82 -0.12
CA THR A 3 -7.36 -6.51 -0.40
C THR A 3 -7.28 -6.19 -1.87
N PHE A 4 -6.64 -5.09 -2.19
CA PHE A 4 -6.44 -4.58 -3.53
C PHE A 4 -4.95 -4.61 -3.84
N PHE A 5 -4.63 -4.82 -5.11
CA PHE A 5 -3.28 -4.84 -5.62
C PHE A 5 -3.19 -3.92 -6.83
N GLU A 6 -2.24 -2.99 -6.79
CA GLU A 6 -1.98 -2.04 -7.85
C GLU A 6 -0.48 -2.09 -8.20
N ASN A 7 -0.17 -2.20 -9.49
CA ASN A 7 1.19 -2.07 -9.98
C ASN A 7 1.38 -0.67 -10.55
N ILE A 8 2.24 0.11 -9.92
CA ILE A 8 2.48 1.50 -10.28
C ILE A 8 3.87 1.59 -10.90
N ASN A 9 3.92 1.96 -12.16
CA ASN A 9 5.17 2.27 -12.84
C ASN A 9 5.36 3.79 -12.90
N LYS A 10 6.33 4.30 -12.13
CA LYS A 10 6.76 5.70 -12.19
C LYS A 10 8.16 5.76 -12.78
N ASN A 11 8.23 6.02 -14.09
CA ASN A 11 9.44 6.12 -14.90
C ASN A 11 10.30 4.84 -14.85
N SER A 12 11.22 4.77 -13.88
CA SER A 12 12.21 3.69 -13.73
C SER A 12 11.99 2.88 -12.44
N VAL A 13 10.94 3.19 -11.67
CA VAL A 13 10.61 2.50 -10.42
C VAL A 13 9.25 1.85 -10.57
N GLN A 14 9.23 0.53 -10.37
CA GLN A 14 8.01 -0.26 -10.29
C GLN A 14 7.69 -0.53 -8.82
N LEU A 15 6.49 -0.11 -8.42
CA LEU A 15 5.96 -0.28 -7.07
C LEU A 15 4.77 -1.23 -7.12
N ASP A 16 4.88 -2.30 -6.36
CA ASP A 16 3.79 -3.22 -6.06
C ASP A 16 3.11 -2.71 -4.79
N VAL A 17 1.89 -2.19 -4.91
CA VAL A 17 1.12 -1.61 -3.81
C VAL A 17 -0.04 -2.52 -3.46
N LEU A 18 0.05 -3.17 -2.29
CA LEU A 18 -1.01 -3.99 -1.72
C LEU A 18 -1.69 -3.20 -0.60
N HIS A 19 -3.01 -3.05 -0.65
CA HIS A 19 -3.69 -2.20 0.33
C HIS A 19 -5.11 -2.69 0.64
N GLY A 20 -5.65 -2.33 1.80
CA GLY A 20 -7.00 -2.78 2.17
C GLY A 20 -7.28 -2.70 3.66
N TRP A 21 -8.31 -3.43 4.11
CA TRP A 21 -8.67 -3.56 5.52
C TRP A 21 -8.23 -4.93 6.06
N ASP A 22 -7.36 -4.92 7.06
CA ASP A 22 -6.93 -6.10 7.81
C ASP A 22 -7.92 -6.36 8.97
N VAL A 23 -8.65 -7.48 8.87
CA VAL A 23 -9.67 -7.86 9.85
C VAL A 23 -9.06 -8.26 11.20
N ASN A 24 -7.87 -8.85 11.20
CA ASN A 24 -7.19 -9.31 12.41
C ASN A 24 -6.61 -8.11 13.17
N ALA A 25 -5.94 -7.21 12.44
CA ALA A 25 -5.38 -6.00 13.01
C ALA A 25 -6.43 -4.90 13.28
N LYS A 26 -7.65 -5.05 12.74
CA LYS A 26 -8.72 -4.04 12.75
C LYS A 26 -8.22 -2.67 12.29
N ALA A 27 -7.43 -2.67 11.21
CA ALA A 27 -6.79 -1.48 10.67
C ALA A 27 -6.75 -1.53 9.15
N TRP A 28 -6.78 -0.35 8.53
CA TRP A 28 -6.42 -0.22 7.12
C TRP A 28 -4.92 -0.37 6.96
N TYR A 29 -4.46 -0.82 5.80
CA TYR A 29 -3.04 -0.95 5.54
C TYR A 29 -2.68 -0.60 4.10
N ILE A 30 -1.43 -0.18 3.94
CA ILE A 30 -0.75 -0.05 2.65
C ILE A 30 0.60 -0.75 2.82
N ASP A 31 0.90 -1.68 1.92
CA ASP A 31 2.14 -2.45 1.86
C ASP A 31 2.75 -2.22 0.48
N ILE A 32 3.98 -1.71 0.45
CA ILE A 32 4.68 -1.29 -0.75
C ILE A 32 5.94 -2.10 -0.88
N LYS A 33 6.08 -2.72 -2.05
CA LYS A 33 7.31 -3.40 -2.44
C LYS A 33 7.84 -2.78 -3.73
N MET A 34 9.12 -2.42 -3.70
CA MET A 34 9.83 -2.03 -4.91
C MET A 34 10.24 -3.29 -5.68
N THR A 35 9.76 -3.45 -6.90
CA THR A 35 10.12 -4.59 -7.75
C THR A 35 11.63 -4.53 -8.05
N GLY A 36 12.34 -5.64 -7.90
CA GLY A 36 13.79 -5.72 -8.08
C GLY A 36 14.64 -5.29 -6.87
N PHE A 37 14.02 -4.82 -5.79
CA PHE A 37 14.71 -4.57 -4.53
C PHE A 37 14.56 -5.77 -3.59
N SER A 38 15.67 -6.24 -3.00
CA SER A 38 15.69 -7.38 -2.08
C SER A 38 15.43 -6.99 -0.62
N GLY A 39 15.18 -5.72 -0.34
CA GLY A 39 14.85 -5.24 1.00
C GLY A 39 13.42 -5.60 1.43
N SER A 40 13.16 -5.40 2.72
CA SER A 40 11.82 -5.58 3.30
C SER A 40 10.80 -4.63 2.68
N ASN A 41 9.55 -5.06 2.66
CA ASN A 41 8.43 -4.21 2.26
C ASN A 41 8.23 -3.07 3.27
N ILE A 42 7.71 -1.94 2.79
CA ILE A 42 7.24 -0.84 3.63
C ILE A 42 5.76 -1.06 3.88
N ARG A 43 5.39 -1.41 5.12
CA ARG A 43 3.99 -1.58 5.52
C ARG A 43 3.60 -0.56 6.56
N GLU A 44 2.50 0.15 6.30
CA GLU A 44 1.90 1.12 7.21
C GLU A 44 0.47 0.72 7.55
N LEU A 45 0.08 0.90 8.83
CA LEU A 45 -1.25 0.63 9.34
C LEU A 45 -1.94 1.94 9.70
N PHE A 46 -3.23 2.04 9.39
CA PHE A 46 -4.05 3.22 9.67
C PHE A 46 -5.32 2.81 10.40
N THR A 47 -5.59 3.46 11.53
CA THR A 47 -6.85 3.31 12.25
C THR A 47 -7.99 4.14 11.64
N SER A 48 -7.65 5.14 10.81
CA SER A 48 -8.61 6.02 10.13
C SER A 48 -8.63 5.75 8.63
N GLU A 49 -9.82 5.44 8.10
CA GLU A 49 -10.04 5.25 6.65
C GLU A 49 -9.69 6.50 5.85
N LYS A 50 -9.94 7.69 6.43
CA LYS A 50 -9.63 8.97 5.77
C LYS A 50 -8.13 9.13 5.54
N ASN A 51 -7.31 8.83 6.56
CA ASN A 51 -5.85 8.94 6.44
C ASN A 51 -5.32 7.88 5.47
N TYR A 52 -5.82 6.66 5.56
CA TYR A 52 -5.54 5.60 4.61
C TYR A 52 -5.80 6.03 3.15
N LYS A 53 -6.98 6.57 2.85
CA LYS A 53 -7.33 7.03 1.49
C LYS A 53 -6.45 8.20 1.03
N ASN A 54 -6.15 9.15 1.92
CA ASN A 54 -5.28 10.28 1.61
C ASN A 54 -3.85 9.81 1.28
N THR A 55 -3.28 8.91 2.09
CA THR A 55 -1.95 8.36 1.87
C THR A 55 -1.90 7.50 0.61
N LEU A 56 -2.90 6.65 0.38
CA LEU A 56 -3.00 5.81 -0.82
C LEU A 56 -2.99 6.65 -2.11
N LYS A 57 -3.68 7.79 -2.11
CA LYS A 57 -3.72 8.69 -3.27
C LYS A 57 -2.33 9.21 -3.65
N ASN A 58 -1.42 9.41 -2.70
CA ASN A 58 -0.05 9.87 -2.99
C ASN A 58 0.78 8.83 -3.77
N PHE A 59 0.44 7.55 -3.63
CA PHE A 59 1.08 6.48 -4.38
C PHE A 59 0.47 6.31 -5.77
N LEU A 60 -0.87 6.32 -5.85
CA LEU A 60 -1.63 6.05 -7.08
C LEU A 60 -1.66 7.21 -8.10
N VAL A 61 -1.37 8.45 -7.70
CA VAL A 61 -1.32 9.64 -8.59
C VAL A 61 0.04 9.80 -9.24
#